data_AF-A0A7R9W5K9-F1
#
_entry.id   AF-A0A7R9W5K9-F1
#
_cell.length_a   1.000
_cell.length_b   1.000
_cell.length_c   1.000
_cell.angle_alpha   90.00
_cell.angle_beta   90.00
_cell.angle_gamma   90.00
#
_symmetry.space_group_name_H-M   'P 1'
#
loop_
_entity.id
_entity.type
_entity.pdbx_description
1 polymer ?
#
loop_
_entity_poly.entity_id
_entity_poly.type
_entity_poly.pdbx_seq_one_letter_code
_entity_poly.pdbx_strand_id
1 'polypeptide(L)'
;ETLHLTNMYLHGREREASELLEAFDRATSDGAARDGTTSASASSGACSNSNVVVLVTGYSGTGKSTLVRNVGPRFVERGACFVSGKFDAMQQVQPLSAIANALNEYCGLLARDEVRTGQVKEALAATMGGEGCVLAVLVPNLCEILPQATPPDRHPSLASVATTEAQHLLSHLIRALLHSTCSQAYPLVLFLDDLQW
;
A
#
# COMPACT_ATOMS: atom_id res chain seq x y z
N GLU A 1 14.38 7.01 0.56
CA GLU A 1 15.55 6.30 1.10
C GLU A 1 15.23 4.81 1.18
N THR A 2 16.10 3.95 0.66
CA THR A 2 15.95 2.48 0.76
C THR A 2 16.83 2.01 1.91
N LEU A 3 16.23 1.50 2.99
CA LEU A 3 16.97 0.91 4.12
C LEU A 3 17.17 -0.58 3.87
N HIS A 4 18.43 -1.03 3.91
CA HIS A 4 18.82 -2.44 3.84
C HIS A 4 19.18 -2.94 5.24
N LEU A 5 18.37 -3.87 5.77
CA LEU A 5 18.64 -4.50 7.06
C LEU A 5 19.28 -5.87 6.84
N THR A 6 20.40 -6.13 7.54
CA THR A 6 21.18 -7.36 7.44
C THR A 6 21.37 -8.01 8.82
N ASN A 7 20.94 -9.28 8.91
CA ASN A 7 21.32 -10.36 9.84
C ASN A 7 20.60 -10.62 11.19
N MET A 8 20.45 -11.93 11.47
CA MET A 8 19.69 -12.68 12.52
C MET A 8 20.16 -12.43 13.98
N TYR A 9 19.35 -12.53 15.04
CA TYR A 9 18.77 -13.73 15.70
C TYR A 9 17.66 -13.30 16.69
N LEU A 10 16.85 -14.26 17.18
CA LEU A 10 15.58 -14.09 17.90
C LEU A 10 15.58 -13.28 19.23
N HIS A 11 16.71 -12.76 19.71
CA HIS A 11 16.79 -11.73 20.76
C HIS A 11 17.72 -10.63 20.22
N GLY A 12 17.22 -9.41 20.04
CA GLY A 12 17.94 -8.32 19.37
C GLY A 12 17.17 -7.65 18.23
N ARG A 13 16.04 -8.25 17.80
CA ARG A 13 15.15 -7.73 16.75
C ARG A 13 14.36 -6.49 17.08
N GLU A 14 14.49 -6.00 18.32
CA GLU A 14 13.97 -4.69 18.69
C GLU A 14 14.66 -3.57 17.93
N ARG A 15 15.92 -3.75 17.51
CA ARG A 15 16.62 -2.71 16.75
C ARG A 15 16.01 -2.54 15.37
N GLU A 16 15.80 -3.61 14.62
CA GLU A 16 15.15 -3.56 13.30
C GLU A 16 13.69 -3.13 13.41
N ALA A 17 12.98 -3.60 14.45
CA ALA A 17 11.63 -3.12 14.73
C ALA A 17 11.61 -1.61 15.03
N SER A 18 12.59 -1.11 15.80
CA SER A 18 12.72 0.31 16.11
C SER A 18 13.08 1.11 14.87
N GLU A 19 14.00 0.63 14.03
CA GLU A 19 14.38 1.28 12.78
C GLU A 19 13.20 1.37 11.79
N LEU A 20 12.34 0.33 11.74
CA LEU A 20 11.09 0.35 10.97
C LEU A 20 10.09 1.37 11.52
N LEU A 21 9.95 1.43 12.85
CA LEU A 21 9.06 2.37 13.53
C LEU A 21 9.56 3.82 13.39
N GLU A 22 10.87 4.06 13.47
CA GLU A 22 11.49 5.36 13.25
C GLU A 22 11.36 5.80 11.78
N ALA A 23 11.52 4.88 10.82
CA ALA A 23 11.27 5.19 9.41
C ALA A 23 9.81 5.60 9.17
N PHE A 24 8.86 4.94 9.84
CA PHE A 24 7.45 5.31 9.80
C PHE A 24 7.18 6.66 10.47
N ASP A 25 7.78 6.93 11.62
CA ASP A 25 7.63 8.22 12.32
C ASP A 25 8.22 9.36 11.47
N ARG A 26 9.35 9.15 10.81
CA ARG A 26 9.92 10.11 9.84
C ARG A 26 8.99 10.34 8.64
N ALA A 27 8.41 9.28 8.08
CA ALA A 27 7.49 9.37 6.95
C ALA A 27 6.22 10.16 7.27
N THR A 28 5.70 9.99 8.49
CA THR A 28 4.46 10.62 8.95
C THR A 28 4.68 12.04 9.51
N SER A 29 5.84 12.33 10.08
CA SER A 29 6.20 13.67 10.61
C SER A 29 6.59 14.68 9.53
N ASP A 30 7.25 14.25 8.45
CA ASP A 30 7.62 15.15 7.34
C ASP A 30 6.40 15.69 6.57
N GLY A 31 5.24 15.04 6.71
CA GLY A 31 3.96 15.56 6.22
C GLY A 31 3.37 16.70 7.08
N ALA A 32 3.76 16.82 8.37
CA ALA A 32 3.10 17.70 9.35
C ALA A 32 3.58 19.16 9.27
N ALA A 33 4.73 19.41 8.67
CA ALA A 33 5.47 20.67 8.81
C ALA A 33 5.13 21.73 7.74
N ARG A 34 3.97 21.70 7.08
CA ARG A 34 3.71 22.58 5.92
C ARG A 34 2.42 23.39 5.86
N ASP A 35 1.58 23.38 6.89
CA ASP A 35 0.57 24.45 7.07
C ASP A 35 1.20 25.68 7.74
N GLY A 36 1.97 26.45 6.98
CA GLY A 36 2.53 27.72 7.49
C GLY A 36 3.74 28.25 6.71
N THR A 37 3.47 29.11 5.73
CA THR A 37 4.22 30.31 5.34
C THR A 37 5.75 30.37 5.58
N THR A 38 6.50 30.43 4.46
CA THR A 38 7.76 31.20 4.21
C THR A 38 9.02 30.40 3.85
N SER A 39 9.61 30.80 2.72
CA SER A 39 10.91 30.48 2.13
C SER A 39 12.10 30.36 3.11
N ALA A 40 13.03 29.44 2.84
CA ALA A 40 14.31 29.74 2.17
C ALA A 40 15.28 28.52 2.17
N SER A 41 15.74 28.16 0.96
CA SER A 41 17.01 27.51 0.55
C SER A 41 17.72 26.50 1.48
N ALA A 42 17.90 25.25 1.03
CA ALA A 42 19.11 24.81 0.29
C ALA A 42 19.07 23.30 -0.06
N SER A 43 19.14 23.03 -1.38
CA SER A 43 19.68 21.84 -2.07
C SER A 43 19.30 20.42 -1.62
N SER A 44 18.32 19.82 -2.30
CA SER A 44 18.54 18.80 -3.37
C SER A 44 17.29 17.91 -3.49
N GLY A 45 16.52 18.10 -4.57
CA GLY A 45 15.51 17.15 -5.03
C GLY A 45 14.22 17.11 -4.21
N ALA A 46 13.32 18.07 -4.43
CA ALA A 46 11.94 17.98 -3.99
C ALA A 46 11.24 16.77 -4.62
N CYS A 47 10.75 15.86 -3.78
CA CYS A 47 9.66 14.95 -4.12
C CYS A 47 8.62 15.03 -2.99
N SER A 48 7.66 15.91 -3.19
CA SER A 48 6.39 15.96 -2.46
C SER A 48 5.70 14.58 -2.52
N ASN A 49 5.19 14.13 -1.37
CA ASN A 49 4.63 12.80 -1.04
C ASN A 49 5.70 11.88 -0.42
N SER A 50 5.73 11.79 0.92
CA SER A 50 6.66 10.97 1.71
C SER A 50 6.33 9.47 1.61
N ASN A 51 6.35 8.92 0.40
CA ASN A 51 6.27 7.48 0.17
C ASN A 51 7.60 6.85 0.57
N VAL A 52 7.65 6.23 1.75
CA VAL A 52 8.85 5.53 2.23
C VAL A 52 8.73 4.05 1.90
N VAL A 53 9.71 3.54 1.16
CA VAL A 53 9.84 2.12 0.84
C VAL A 53 10.97 1.54 1.68
N VAL A 54 10.66 0.54 2.50
CA VAL A 54 11.66 -0.19 3.29
C VAL A 54 11.79 -1.61 2.76
N LEU A 55 13.03 -2.04 2.48
CA LEU A 55 13.31 -3.36 1.96
C LEU A 55 13.97 -4.23 3.03
N VAL A 56 13.23 -5.20 3.55
CA VAL A 56 13.75 -6.13 4.56
C VAL A 56 14.38 -7.34 3.87
N THR A 57 15.71 -7.33 3.74
CA THR A 57 16.48 -8.44 3.15
C THR A 57 17.03 -9.39 4.21
N GLY A 58 17.22 -10.66 3.86
CA GLY A 58 17.86 -11.64 4.74
C GLY A 58 17.63 -13.07 4.28
N TYR A 59 18.40 -14.03 4.79
CA TYR A 59 18.32 -15.43 4.38
C TYR A 59 16.90 -16.02 4.55
N SER A 60 16.55 -17.01 3.74
CA SER A 60 15.30 -17.75 3.90
C SER A 60 15.27 -18.45 5.26
N GLY A 61 14.09 -18.56 5.89
CA GLY A 61 13.94 -19.17 7.23
C GLY A 61 14.38 -18.29 8.41
N THR A 62 14.86 -17.07 8.19
CA THR A 62 15.27 -16.14 9.28
C THR A 62 14.11 -15.42 9.96
N GLY A 63 12.87 -15.79 9.66
CA GLY A 63 11.67 -15.20 10.28
C GLY A 63 11.42 -13.72 9.93
N LYS A 64 11.80 -13.25 8.74
CA LYS A 64 11.53 -11.85 8.29
C LYS A 64 10.03 -11.54 8.31
N SER A 65 9.24 -12.46 7.79
CA SER A 65 7.77 -12.40 7.81
C SER A 65 7.25 -12.35 9.26
N THR A 66 7.86 -13.11 10.16
CA THR A 66 7.52 -13.09 11.60
C THR A 66 7.86 -11.76 12.25
N LEU A 67 9.02 -11.16 11.92
CA LEU A 67 9.39 -9.83 12.41
C LEU A 67 8.34 -8.78 12.01
N VAL A 68 7.99 -8.69 10.72
CA VAL A 68 7.06 -7.66 10.27
C VAL A 68 5.65 -7.89 10.83
N ARG A 69 5.20 -9.14 10.94
CA ARG A 69 3.92 -9.46 11.61
C ARG A 69 3.92 -9.07 13.09
N ASN A 70 5.05 -9.18 13.79
CA ASN A 70 5.16 -8.75 15.18
C ASN A 70 5.19 -7.23 15.35
N VAL A 71 5.71 -6.49 14.35
CA VAL A 71 5.71 -5.02 14.35
C VAL A 71 4.38 -4.45 13.85
N GLY A 72 3.64 -5.19 13.03
CA GLY A 72 2.31 -4.82 12.50
C GLY A 72 1.39 -4.14 13.53
N PRO A 73 1.12 -4.76 14.70
CA PRO A 73 0.30 -4.16 15.75
C PRO A 73 0.80 -2.81 16.25
N ARG A 74 2.13 -2.59 16.31
CA ARG A 74 2.72 -1.31 16.73
C ARG A 74 2.48 -0.19 15.72
N PHE A 75 2.36 -0.51 14.42
CA PHE A 75 1.93 0.48 13.43
C PHE A 75 0.45 0.83 13.60
N VAL A 76 -0.39 -0.17 13.89
CA VAL A 76 -1.83 0.04 14.14
C VAL A 76 -2.07 0.90 15.39
N GLU A 77 -1.30 0.68 16.47
CA GLU A 77 -1.31 1.53 17.67
C GLU A 77 -0.97 3.00 17.37
N ARG A 78 -0.20 3.26 16.32
CA ARG A 78 0.14 4.61 15.83
C ARG A 78 -0.88 5.17 14.84
N GLY A 79 -2.04 4.53 14.71
CA GLY A 79 -3.12 4.97 13.83
C GLY A 79 -2.97 4.56 12.37
N ALA A 80 -1.97 3.74 12.03
CA ALA A 80 -1.78 3.25 10.67
C ALA A 80 -2.72 2.10 10.32
N CYS A 81 -3.13 2.03 9.06
CA CYS A 81 -3.69 0.80 8.50
C CYS A 81 -2.54 -0.11 8.07
N PHE A 82 -2.48 -1.32 8.62
CA PHE A 82 -1.48 -2.32 8.24
C PHE A 82 -2.14 -3.41 7.40
N VAL A 83 -1.65 -3.61 6.18
CA VAL A 83 -2.13 -4.65 5.27
C VAL A 83 -0.96 -5.44 4.71
N SER A 84 -1.19 -6.72 4.45
CA SER A 84 -0.12 -7.61 3.99
C SER A 84 -0.50 -8.39 2.74
N GLY A 85 0.40 -8.40 1.78
CA GLY A 85 0.31 -9.17 0.55
C GLY A 85 1.38 -10.24 0.53
N LYS A 86 1.00 -11.50 0.32
CA LYS A 86 1.97 -12.57 0.09
C LYS A 86 2.02 -12.89 -1.40
N PHE A 87 3.21 -12.99 -1.96
CA PHE A 87 3.38 -13.54 -3.30
C PHE A 87 3.22 -15.06 -3.23
N ASP A 88 2.31 -15.61 -4.04
CA ASP A 88 2.16 -17.05 -4.18
C ASP A 88 2.94 -17.50 -5.44
N ALA A 89 4.07 -18.17 -5.22
CA ALA A 89 4.91 -18.69 -6.29
C ALA A 89 4.19 -19.71 -7.19
N MET A 90 3.05 -20.28 -6.75
CA MET A 90 2.21 -21.16 -7.57
C MET A 90 1.29 -20.38 -8.54
N GLN A 91 1.06 -19.08 -8.31
CA GLN A 91 0.20 -18.23 -9.14
C GLN A 91 1.03 -17.37 -10.12
N GLN A 92 1.98 -17.98 -10.84
CA GLN A 92 2.89 -17.31 -11.80
C GLN A 92 2.19 -16.58 -12.97
N VAL A 93 0.87 -16.63 -13.05
CA VAL A 93 0.09 -16.06 -14.16
C VAL A 93 -0.33 -14.61 -13.89
N GLN A 94 -0.29 -14.14 -12.64
CA GLN A 94 -0.86 -12.84 -12.28
C GLN A 94 0.19 -11.84 -11.78
N PRO A 95 0.63 -10.88 -12.62
CA PRO A 95 1.46 -9.78 -12.15
C PRO A 95 0.71 -9.02 -11.05
N LEU A 96 1.43 -8.60 -10.00
CA LEU A 96 0.92 -7.81 -8.86
C LEU A 96 -0.05 -8.56 -7.93
N SER A 97 -0.15 -9.89 -7.96
CA SER A 97 -1.05 -10.68 -7.10
C SER A 97 -0.91 -10.35 -5.60
N ALA A 98 0.32 -10.21 -5.10
CA ALA A 98 0.57 -9.82 -3.71
C ALA A 98 -0.02 -8.42 -3.39
N ILE A 99 0.15 -7.45 -4.29
CA ILE A 99 -0.36 -6.09 -4.12
C ILE A 99 -1.88 -6.09 -4.22
N ALA A 100 -2.46 -6.80 -5.19
CA ALA A 100 -3.90 -6.92 -5.36
C ALA A 100 -4.57 -7.50 -4.11
N ASN A 101 -4.01 -8.58 -3.54
CA ASN A 101 -4.50 -9.17 -2.30
C ASN A 101 -4.45 -8.20 -1.13
N ALA A 102 -3.35 -7.47 -0.96
CA ALA A 102 -3.21 -6.50 0.12
C ALA A 102 -4.17 -5.31 -0.05
N LEU A 103 -4.35 -4.81 -1.28
CA LEU A 103 -5.31 -3.76 -1.59
C LEU A 103 -6.76 -4.24 -1.41
N ASN A 104 -7.04 -5.52 -1.66
CA ASN A 104 -8.35 -6.10 -1.43
C ASN A 104 -8.68 -6.17 0.07
N GLU A 105 -7.72 -6.59 0.89
CA GLU A 105 -7.83 -6.50 2.35
C GLU A 105 -8.04 -5.05 2.80
N TYR A 106 -7.25 -4.12 2.27
CA TYR A 106 -7.37 -2.70 2.58
C TYR A 106 -8.76 -2.12 2.25
N CYS A 107 -9.30 -2.40 1.06
CA CYS A 107 -10.64 -1.97 0.68
C CYS A 107 -11.72 -2.58 1.59
N GLY A 108 -11.57 -3.84 1.99
CA GLY A 108 -12.50 -4.48 2.92
C GLY A 108 -12.45 -3.85 4.33
N LEU A 109 -11.30 -3.37 4.78
CA LEU A 109 -11.18 -2.62 6.03
C LEU A 109 -11.81 -1.23 5.91
N LEU A 110 -11.59 -0.53 4.80
CA LEU A 110 -12.20 0.77 4.53
C LEU A 110 -13.73 0.67 4.48
N ALA A 111 -14.27 -0.35 3.82
CA ALA A 111 -15.72 -0.58 3.71
C ALA A 111 -16.41 -0.83 5.06
N ARG A 112 -15.67 -1.29 6.08
CA ARG A 112 -16.18 -1.46 7.45
C ARG A 112 -16.18 -0.17 8.27
N ASP A 113 -15.40 0.82 7.86
CA ASP A 113 -15.35 2.16 8.48
C ASP A 113 -16.33 3.07 7.75
N GLU A 114 -17.60 3.07 8.17
CA GLU A 114 -18.67 3.83 7.51
C GLU A 114 -18.38 5.33 7.43
N VAL A 115 -17.69 5.88 8.44
CA VAL A 115 -17.36 7.32 8.52
C VAL A 115 -16.36 7.69 7.43
N ARG A 116 -15.34 6.86 7.22
CA ARG A 116 -14.38 7.09 6.13
C ARG A 116 -14.90 6.71 4.76
N THR A 117 -15.75 5.70 4.67
CA THR A 117 -16.29 5.21 3.41
C THR A 117 -16.95 6.33 2.61
N GLY A 118 -17.69 7.24 3.26
CA GLY A 118 -18.33 8.38 2.58
C GLY A 118 -17.33 9.30 1.87
N GLN A 119 -16.33 9.80 2.59
CA GLN A 119 -15.32 10.72 2.04
C GLN A 119 -14.46 10.05 0.96
N VAL A 120 -14.05 8.80 1.22
CA VAL A 120 -13.24 8.00 0.30
C VAL A 120 -14.01 7.69 -0.98
N LYS A 121 -15.30 7.39 -0.88
CA LYS A 121 -16.15 7.10 -2.04
C LYS A 121 -16.24 8.29 -3.00
N GLU A 122 -16.45 9.50 -2.48
CA GLU A 122 -16.49 10.71 -3.33
C GLU A 122 -15.13 10.97 -4.00
N ALA A 123 -14.03 10.85 -3.25
CA ALA A 123 -12.69 11.04 -3.79
C ALA A 123 -12.31 9.98 -4.85
N LEU A 124 -12.68 8.71 -4.62
CA LEU A 124 -12.49 7.62 -5.56
C LEU A 124 -13.36 7.78 -6.81
N ALA A 125 -14.63 8.18 -6.65
CA ALA A 125 -15.52 8.41 -7.79
C ALA A 125 -15.01 9.54 -8.69
N ALA A 126 -14.43 10.59 -8.11
CA ALA A 126 -13.84 11.70 -8.85
C ALA A 126 -12.55 11.33 -9.60
N THR A 127 -11.75 10.40 -9.06
CA THR A 127 -10.43 10.05 -9.60
C THR A 127 -10.42 8.84 -10.52
N MET A 128 -11.19 7.79 -10.20
CA MET A 128 -11.20 6.53 -10.95
C MET A 128 -12.31 6.45 -12.00
N GLY A 129 -13.39 7.21 -11.85
CA GLY A 129 -14.52 7.21 -12.78
C GLY A 129 -15.00 5.79 -13.14
N GLY A 130 -15.29 5.56 -14.43
CA GLY A 130 -15.71 4.25 -14.96
C GLY A 130 -14.57 3.25 -15.20
N GLU A 131 -13.31 3.67 -15.04
CA GLU A 131 -12.14 2.81 -15.28
C GLU A 131 -11.83 1.90 -14.08
N GLY A 132 -12.44 2.18 -12.91
CA GLY A 132 -12.28 1.39 -11.69
C GLY A 132 -12.65 -0.09 -11.82
N CYS A 133 -13.46 -0.46 -12.82
CA CYS A 133 -13.82 -1.84 -13.13
C CYS A 133 -12.59 -2.74 -13.37
N VAL A 134 -11.54 -2.18 -14.00
CA VAL A 134 -10.30 -2.92 -14.28
C VAL A 134 -9.59 -3.31 -12.98
N LEU A 135 -9.58 -2.39 -12.00
CA LEU A 135 -9.01 -2.66 -10.68
C LEU A 135 -9.89 -3.61 -9.86
N ALA A 136 -11.22 -3.51 -10.00
CA ALA A 136 -12.18 -4.36 -9.29
C ALA A 136 -12.08 -5.85 -9.64
N VAL A 137 -11.56 -6.21 -10.82
CA VAL A 137 -11.24 -7.61 -11.16
C VAL A 137 -10.20 -8.19 -10.20
N LEU A 138 -9.23 -7.37 -9.80
CA LEU A 138 -8.12 -7.75 -8.93
C LEU A 138 -8.43 -7.50 -7.45
N VAL A 139 -9.29 -6.51 -7.18
CA VAL A 139 -9.62 -6.01 -5.85
C VAL A 139 -11.16 -6.00 -5.70
N PRO A 140 -11.83 -7.16 -5.55
CA PRO A 140 -13.29 -7.23 -5.52
C PRO A 140 -13.95 -6.37 -4.43
N ASN A 141 -13.30 -6.21 -3.27
CA ASN A 141 -13.82 -5.40 -2.17
C ASN A 141 -13.91 -3.90 -2.52
N LEU A 142 -13.27 -3.45 -3.61
CA LEU A 142 -13.44 -2.08 -4.11
C LEU A 142 -14.91 -1.79 -4.45
N CYS A 143 -15.67 -2.79 -4.89
CA CYS A 143 -17.08 -2.65 -5.24
C CYS A 143 -17.96 -2.29 -4.02
N GLU A 144 -17.54 -2.63 -2.80
CA GLU A 144 -18.27 -2.26 -1.58
C GLU A 144 -18.20 -0.74 -1.34
N ILE A 145 -17.09 -0.11 -1.72
CA ILE A 145 -16.86 1.33 -1.57
C ILE A 145 -17.41 2.09 -2.80
N LEU A 146 -17.11 1.58 -4.00
CA LEU A 146 -17.47 2.17 -5.27
C LEU A 146 -18.30 1.18 -6.11
N PRO A 147 -19.63 1.10 -5.92
CA PRO A 147 -20.49 0.19 -6.68
C PRO A 147 -20.43 0.42 -8.20
N GLN A 148 -20.08 1.63 -8.63
CA GLN A 148 -19.88 2.02 -10.03
C GLN A 148 -18.74 1.22 -10.70
N ALA A 149 -17.76 0.78 -9.91
CA ALA A 149 -16.62 -0.01 -10.36
C ALA A 149 -16.93 -1.51 -10.46
N THR A 150 -18.20 -1.91 -10.29
CA THR A 150 -18.60 -3.31 -10.47
C THR A 150 -18.30 -3.72 -11.91
N PRO A 151 -17.44 -4.75 -12.12
CA PRO A 151 -17.11 -5.20 -13.46
C PRO A 151 -18.39 -5.71 -14.16
N PRO A 152 -18.71 -5.26 -15.38
CA PRO A 152 -19.87 -5.78 -16.11
C PRO A 152 -19.71 -7.28 -16.39
N ASP A 153 -20.83 -8.03 -16.50
CA ASP A 153 -20.89 -9.49 -16.73
C ASP A 153 -20.01 -9.98 -17.89
N ARG A 154 -19.67 -9.08 -18.82
CA ARG A 154 -18.78 -9.31 -19.95
C ARG A 154 -17.44 -8.61 -19.74
N HIS A 155 -16.69 -9.01 -18.72
CA HIS A 155 -15.43 -8.35 -18.39
C HIS A 155 -14.30 -8.78 -19.34
N PRO A 156 -13.37 -7.86 -19.67
CA PRO A 156 -12.07 -8.24 -20.21
C PRO A 156 -11.46 -9.37 -19.37
N SER A 157 -11.15 -10.52 -19.99
CA SER A 157 -10.48 -11.62 -19.30
C SER A 157 -9.15 -11.13 -18.72
N LEU A 158 -8.61 -11.79 -17.69
CA LEU A 158 -7.29 -11.44 -17.11
C LEU A 158 -6.18 -11.36 -18.18
N ALA A 159 -6.33 -12.06 -19.31
CA ALA A 159 -5.44 -11.96 -20.47
C ALA A 159 -5.39 -10.56 -21.12
N SER A 160 -6.48 -9.79 -21.06
CA SER A 160 -6.51 -8.39 -21.54
C SER A 160 -5.76 -7.42 -20.61
N VAL A 161 -5.69 -7.74 -19.31
CA VAL A 161 -4.97 -6.97 -18.29
C VAL A 161 -3.44 -7.13 -18.43
N ALA A 162 -3.00 -8.15 -19.16
CA ALA A 162 -1.59 -8.38 -19.46
C ALA A 162 -1.01 -7.46 -20.56
N THR A 163 -1.84 -6.63 -21.21
CA THR A 163 -1.36 -5.64 -22.19
C THR A 163 -0.63 -4.49 -21.49
N THR A 164 0.37 -3.88 -22.16
CA THR A 164 1.12 -2.74 -21.61
C THR A 164 0.21 -1.56 -21.24
N GLU A 165 -0.84 -1.34 -22.03
CA GLU A 165 -1.84 -0.30 -21.78
C GLU A 165 -2.63 -0.56 -20.48
N ALA A 166 -3.08 -1.81 -20.29
CA ALA A 166 -3.77 -2.18 -19.05
C ALA A 166 -2.86 -2.13 -17.82
N GLN A 167 -1.56 -2.42 -17.95
CA GLN A 167 -0.59 -2.26 -16.85
C GLN A 167 -0.40 -0.79 -16.46
N HIS A 168 -0.33 0.12 -17.43
CA HIS A 168 -0.28 1.56 -17.15
C HIS A 168 -1.55 2.06 -16.48
N LEU A 169 -2.71 1.66 -16.99
CA LEU A 169 -4.01 1.99 -16.39
C LEU A 169 -4.10 1.47 -14.96
N LEU A 170 -3.72 0.21 -14.73
CA LEU A 170 -3.71 -0.39 -13.40
C LEU A 170 -2.79 0.36 -12.44
N SER A 171 -1.59 0.73 -12.89
CA SER A 171 -0.65 1.53 -12.11
C SER A 171 -1.21 2.91 -11.76
N HIS A 172 -1.92 3.55 -12.70
CA HIS A 172 -2.61 4.81 -12.48
C HIS A 172 -3.75 4.66 -11.44
N LEU A 173 -4.59 3.63 -11.59
CA LEU A 173 -5.70 3.36 -10.67
C LEU A 173 -5.20 3.03 -9.25
N ILE A 174 -4.15 2.22 -9.11
CA ILE A 174 -3.55 1.95 -7.79
C ILE A 174 -3.06 3.26 -7.14
N ARG A 175 -2.41 4.14 -7.92
CA ARG A 175 -1.95 5.44 -7.39
C ARG A 175 -3.12 6.33 -7.00
N ALA A 176 -4.18 6.37 -7.81
CA ALA A 176 -5.40 7.12 -7.49
C ALA A 176 -6.03 6.59 -6.21
N LEU A 177 -6.12 5.26 -6.04
CA LEU A 177 -6.64 4.61 -4.83
C LEU A 177 -5.86 5.06 -3.61
N LEU A 178 -4.54 4.92 -3.65
CA LEU A 178 -3.68 5.26 -2.54
C LEU A 178 -3.78 6.75 -2.21
N HIS A 179 -3.81 7.63 -3.21
CA HIS A 179 -3.90 9.07 -2.98
C HIS A 179 -5.25 9.51 -2.39
N SER A 180 -6.35 8.85 -2.76
CA SER A 180 -7.69 9.19 -2.24
C SER A 180 -8.01 8.58 -0.88
N THR A 181 -7.29 7.53 -0.49
CA THR A 181 -7.56 6.76 0.74
C THR A 181 -6.54 7.00 1.84
N CYS A 182 -5.27 7.26 1.47
CA CYS A 182 -4.19 7.51 2.40
C CYS A 182 -4.12 9.01 2.68
N SER A 183 -4.12 9.36 3.96
CA SER A 183 -3.88 10.73 4.42
C SER A 183 -2.94 10.72 5.60
N GLN A 184 -2.47 11.89 6.02
CA GLN A 184 -1.60 11.98 7.20
C GLN A 184 -2.29 11.50 8.48
N ALA A 185 -3.60 11.73 8.61
CA ALA A 185 -4.40 11.21 9.72
C ALA A 185 -4.49 9.67 9.70
N TYR A 186 -4.27 9.08 8.52
CA TYR A 186 -4.56 7.69 8.23
C TYR A 186 -3.49 7.07 7.33
N PRO A 187 -2.27 6.87 7.84
CA PRO A 187 -1.18 6.32 7.06
C PRO A 187 -1.42 4.85 6.72
N LEU A 188 -0.97 4.41 5.55
CA LEU A 188 -1.03 3.01 5.10
C LEU A 188 0.37 2.39 5.15
N VAL A 189 0.47 1.23 5.78
CA VAL A 189 1.66 0.38 5.75
C VAL A 189 1.32 -0.87 4.95
N LEU A 190 1.90 -0.96 3.76
CA LEU A 190 1.78 -2.12 2.88
C LEU A 190 3.00 -3.03 3.05
N PHE A 191 2.79 -4.23 3.55
CA PHE A 191 3.84 -5.25 3.64
C PHE A 191 3.71 -6.26 2.50
N LEU A 192 4.77 -6.48 1.74
CA LEU A 192 4.84 -7.49 0.68
C LEU A 192 5.83 -8.58 1.07
N ASP A 193 5.34 -9.80 1.22
CA ASP A 193 6.11 -10.98 1.62
C ASP A 193 6.41 -11.89 0.43
N ASP A 194 7.51 -12.63 0.53
CA ASP A 194 7.93 -13.66 -0.43
C ASP A 194 8.17 -13.16 -1.87
N LEU A 195 8.77 -11.96 -2.01
CA LEU A 195 9.26 -11.42 -3.29
C LEU A 195 10.49 -12.21 -3.78
N GLN A 196 10.32 -13.49 -4.11
CA GLN A 196 11.32 -14.31 -4.76
C GLN A 196 11.11 -14.22 -6.28
N TRP A 197 12.08 -13.60 -6.96
CA TRP A 197 12.21 -13.59 -8.42
C TRP A 197 13.15 -14.69 -8.89
#